data_AF-B9E5V0-F1
#
_entry.id   AF-B9E5V0-F1
#
_cell.length_a   1.000
_cell.length_b   1.000
_cell.length_c   1.000
_cell.angle_alpha   90.00
_cell.angle_beta   90.00
_cell.angle_gamma   90.00
#
_symmetry.space_group_name_H-M   'P 1'
#
loop_
_entity.id
_entity.type
_entity.pdbx_description
1 polymer ?
#
loop_
_entity_poly.entity_id
_entity_poly.type
_entity_poly.pdbx_seq_one_letter_code
_entity_poly.pdbx_strand_id
1 'polypeptide(L)'
;MSINFNNFTPRPGLVNKQGCLPDPSELVCIEVPKVFDQCLIKRCLFYNEGPDTDTSDCELRSNPLDEPKIFAGCRDFKITLKSVEQIPIIGKTGFKKIIICYVISFYADYIDCNAVNRCELFEINRKDIIGSFYCPDSLSKASNSSVNSNNLNDCDTNIIKLEMVAEALQGVLTECNDRKYLDITLGYYIIVKCQIVVQLLIPAYSYCPVPKEPCAPEPEENLCDKFIKAPVPKFYPDQNLKPLFPDRAPGSGIDEEEEEYEDEYPEEYEDEYLEDNGEEYK
;
A
#
# COMPACT_ATOMS: atom_id res chain seq x y z
N MET A 1 -16.65 23.74 28.15
CA MET A 1 -17.98 23.16 27.86
C MET A 1 -17.92 21.68 28.19
N SER A 2 -18.51 21.26 29.31
CA SER A 2 -18.40 19.88 29.82
C SER A 2 -19.64 19.06 29.43
N ILE A 3 -19.42 17.98 28.69
CA ILE A 3 -20.44 16.97 28.41
C ILE A 3 -20.80 16.30 29.73
N ASN A 4 -22.09 16.18 30.05
CA ASN A 4 -22.54 15.55 31.29
C ASN A 4 -22.48 14.02 31.12
N PHE A 5 -21.47 13.39 31.71
CA PHE A 5 -21.09 11.99 31.48
C PHE A 5 -22.18 10.96 31.83
N ASN A 6 -23.20 11.33 32.60
CA ASN A 6 -24.29 10.41 32.96
C ASN A 6 -25.25 10.08 31.79
N ASN A 7 -25.19 10.81 30.66
CA ASN A 7 -26.15 10.68 29.56
C ASN A 7 -25.54 10.36 28.17
N PHE A 8 -24.23 10.10 28.05
CA PHE A 8 -23.61 9.81 26.74
C PHE A 8 -23.53 8.31 26.46
N THR A 9 -24.23 7.82 25.42
CA THR A 9 -24.22 6.40 25.01
C THR A 9 -24.04 6.23 23.48
N PRO A 10 -22.86 5.79 23.01
CA PRO A 10 -22.61 5.49 21.59
C PRO A 10 -23.13 4.11 21.19
N ARG A 11 -23.71 4.00 19.98
CA ARG A 11 -24.47 2.83 19.51
C ARG A 11 -24.59 2.76 17.96
N PRO A 12 -23.55 2.45 17.14
CA PRO A 12 -23.53 2.68 15.67
C PRO A 12 -24.82 2.41 14.83
N GLY A 13 -25.07 3.16 13.75
CA GLY A 13 -26.23 2.95 12.85
C GLY A 13 -26.74 4.24 12.20
N LEU A 14 -27.89 4.21 11.51
CA LEU A 14 -28.49 5.40 10.88
C LEU A 14 -28.80 6.45 11.97
N VAL A 15 -28.08 7.56 11.97
CA VAL A 15 -28.13 8.57 13.03
C VAL A 15 -29.49 9.27 13.01
N ASN A 16 -30.39 8.84 13.90
CA ASN A 16 -31.64 9.55 14.17
C ASN A 16 -31.33 10.91 14.83
N LYS A 17 -32.32 11.81 14.84
CA LYS A 17 -32.15 13.23 15.23
C LYS A 17 -31.74 13.44 16.70
N GLN A 18 -31.66 12.39 17.50
CA GLN A 18 -31.30 12.42 18.93
C GLN A 18 -29.86 11.93 19.20
N GLY A 19 -29.14 11.38 18.21
CA GLY A 19 -27.78 10.85 18.40
C GLY A 19 -27.72 9.51 19.16
N CYS A 20 -28.86 9.01 19.64
CA CYS A 20 -29.02 7.65 20.16
C CYS A 20 -29.29 6.71 18.99
N LEU A 21 -28.23 6.22 18.35
CA LEU A 21 -28.34 5.27 17.25
C LEU A 21 -28.88 3.88 17.77
N PRO A 22 -29.26 2.89 16.92
CA PRO A 22 -30.18 1.81 17.32
C PRO A 22 -29.65 0.85 18.40
N ASP A 23 -30.44 -0.16 18.79
CA ASP A 23 -29.89 -1.31 19.52
C ASP A 23 -29.12 -2.21 18.54
N PRO A 24 -27.98 -2.81 18.93
CA PRO A 24 -27.23 -3.70 18.06
C PRO A 24 -28.06 -4.92 17.67
N SER A 25 -27.98 -5.27 16.38
CA SER A 25 -28.65 -6.45 15.83
C SER A 25 -28.01 -7.74 16.34
N GLU A 26 -26.70 -7.68 16.62
CA GLU A 26 -25.91 -8.77 17.18
C GLU A 26 -24.68 -8.23 17.93
N LEU A 27 -24.08 -9.06 18.79
CA LEU A 27 -22.78 -8.80 19.40
C LEU A 27 -21.76 -9.75 18.77
N VAL A 28 -20.72 -9.20 18.14
CA VAL A 28 -19.69 -9.97 17.42
C VAL A 28 -18.39 -9.93 18.22
N CYS A 29 -17.78 -11.09 18.46
CA CYS A 29 -16.39 -11.16 18.89
C CYS A 29 -15.48 -11.11 17.66
N ILE A 30 -14.60 -10.11 17.61
CA ILE A 30 -13.54 -10.01 16.61
C ILE A 30 -12.17 -10.16 17.26
N GLU A 31 -11.22 -10.76 16.56
CA GLU A 31 -9.81 -10.81 16.96
C GLU A 31 -9.05 -9.70 16.24
N VAL A 32 -8.41 -8.80 16.98
CA VAL A 32 -7.66 -7.67 16.41
C VAL A 32 -6.35 -7.42 17.14
N PRO A 33 -5.27 -6.99 16.44
CA PRO A 33 -4.05 -6.54 17.07
C PRO A 33 -4.29 -5.19 17.75
N LYS A 34 -4.34 -5.19 19.09
CA LYS A 34 -4.43 -3.96 19.89
C LYS A 34 -3.02 -3.49 20.25
N VAL A 35 -2.74 -2.20 20.02
CA VAL A 35 -1.53 -1.53 20.50
C VAL A 35 -1.69 -1.24 21.99
N PHE A 36 -0.71 -1.65 22.81
CA PHE A 36 -0.67 -1.39 24.26
C PHE A 36 0.25 -0.22 24.62
N ASP A 37 1.35 -0.07 23.90
CA ASP A 37 2.29 1.05 24.01
C ASP A 37 2.96 1.31 22.66
N GLN A 38 3.41 2.54 22.45
CA GLN A 38 4.15 2.94 21.27
C GLN A 38 5.23 3.98 21.57
N CYS A 39 6.41 3.80 21.01
CA CYS A 39 7.58 4.67 21.19
C CYS A 39 8.04 5.21 19.83
N LEU A 40 8.30 6.52 19.75
CA LEU A 40 8.89 7.16 18.58
C LEU A 40 10.41 7.21 18.75
N ILE A 41 11.11 6.64 17.78
CA ILE A 41 12.55 6.81 17.57
C ILE A 41 12.74 7.76 16.39
N LYS A 42 13.59 8.77 16.55
CA LYS A 42 14.02 9.69 15.49
C LYS A 42 15.53 9.67 15.42
N ARG A 43 16.10 9.57 14.22
CA ARG A 43 17.55 9.61 13.96
C ARG A 43 17.86 10.36 12.68
N CYS A 44 19.01 11.01 12.65
CA CYS A 44 19.69 11.52 11.47
C CYS A 44 21.10 10.90 11.41
N LEU A 45 21.31 10.00 10.46
CA LEU A 45 22.55 9.26 10.27
C LEU A 45 23.36 9.86 9.12
N PHE A 46 24.67 9.79 9.21
CA PHE A 46 25.62 10.36 8.26
C PHE A 46 26.77 9.38 8.04
N TYR A 47 27.40 9.41 6.88
CA TYR A 47 28.70 8.75 6.73
C TYR A 47 29.74 9.46 7.63
N ASN A 48 30.35 8.71 8.55
CA ASN A 48 31.16 9.15 9.71
C ASN A 48 30.35 9.53 10.96
N GLU A 49 31.00 10.14 11.96
CA GLU A 49 30.37 10.57 13.22
C GLU A 49 29.30 11.65 12.94
N GLY A 50 28.13 11.50 13.55
CA GLY A 50 26.97 12.36 13.34
C GLY A 50 26.48 13.00 14.64
N PRO A 51 25.59 14.02 14.58
CA PRO A 51 25.06 14.66 15.79
C PRO A 51 24.26 13.72 16.70
N ASP A 52 23.75 12.61 16.15
CA ASP A 52 22.97 11.60 16.87
C ASP A 52 23.77 10.31 17.18
N THR A 53 25.07 10.24 16.85
CA THR A 53 25.86 8.99 16.91
C THR A 53 27.37 9.23 17.03
N ASP A 54 27.96 8.70 18.12
CA ASP A 54 29.41 8.69 18.37
C ASP A 54 30.18 7.63 17.55
N THR A 55 29.48 6.89 16.67
CA THR A 55 30.08 5.86 15.80
C THR A 55 29.85 6.22 14.34
N SER A 56 30.85 5.94 13.49
CA SER A 56 30.74 6.11 12.05
C SER A 56 29.77 5.10 11.42
N ASP A 57 28.67 5.60 10.86
CA ASP A 57 27.74 4.76 10.08
C ASP A 57 28.33 4.51 8.69
N CYS A 58 29.36 3.66 8.62
CA CYS A 58 30.12 3.38 7.40
C CYS A 58 29.27 2.77 6.27
N GLU A 59 28.15 2.14 6.62
CA GLU A 59 27.13 1.60 5.71
C GLU A 59 26.41 2.69 4.87
N LEU A 60 26.60 3.98 5.20
CA LEU A 60 26.08 5.12 4.44
C LEU A 60 27.03 5.64 3.34
N ARG A 61 28.12 4.92 3.05
CA ARG A 61 28.93 5.08 1.84
C ARG A 61 28.73 3.88 0.92
N SER A 62 28.48 4.15 -0.36
CA SER A 62 28.36 3.12 -1.41
C SER A 62 29.64 2.28 -1.57
N ASN A 63 29.56 1.21 -2.35
CA ASN A 63 30.74 0.64 -2.99
C ASN A 63 31.35 1.67 -3.99
N PRO A 64 32.61 1.47 -4.44
CA PRO A 64 33.19 2.30 -5.48
C PRO A 64 32.30 2.33 -6.74
N LEU A 65 31.91 3.52 -7.17
CA LEU A 65 31.03 3.75 -8.31
C LEU A 65 31.83 4.03 -9.57
N ASP A 66 31.35 3.51 -10.70
CA ASP A 66 31.93 3.76 -12.02
C ASP A 66 31.42 5.09 -12.59
N GLU A 67 32.34 6.03 -12.80
CA GLU A 67 32.12 7.39 -13.32
C GLU A 67 30.81 8.11 -12.93
N PRO A 68 30.41 8.15 -11.62
CA PRO A 68 29.20 8.85 -11.20
C PRO A 68 29.33 10.36 -11.42
N LYS A 69 28.22 11.00 -11.79
CA LYS A 69 28.17 12.43 -12.15
C LYS A 69 27.11 13.23 -11.39
N ILE A 70 25.91 12.69 -11.21
CA ILE A 70 24.78 13.37 -10.56
C ILE A 70 24.06 12.40 -9.63
N PHE A 71 23.85 12.76 -8.37
CA PHE A 71 22.92 12.04 -7.48
C PHE A 71 21.47 12.42 -7.84
N ALA A 72 20.61 11.42 -8.07
CA ALA A 72 19.23 11.64 -8.53
C ALA A 72 18.19 11.53 -7.40
N GLY A 73 18.46 10.75 -6.35
CA GLY A 73 17.58 10.59 -5.20
C GLY A 73 17.69 9.19 -4.57
N CYS A 74 16.87 8.94 -3.55
CA CYS A 74 16.72 7.60 -2.96
C CYS A 74 15.25 7.18 -2.92
N ARG A 75 14.98 5.88 -3.04
CA ARG A 75 13.64 5.30 -3.08
C ARG A 75 13.58 3.91 -2.46
N ASP A 76 12.35 3.38 -2.37
CA ASP A 76 12.04 2.02 -1.93
C ASP A 76 12.52 1.71 -0.50
N PHE A 77 12.48 2.71 0.39
CA PHE A 77 12.83 2.60 1.80
C PHE A 77 12.02 1.50 2.50
N LYS A 78 12.72 0.48 3.00
CA LYS A 78 12.17 -0.69 3.66
C LYS A 78 12.84 -0.89 5.02
N ILE A 79 12.03 -1.24 6.03
CA ILE A 79 12.53 -1.67 7.33
C ILE A 79 12.30 -3.17 7.51
N THR A 80 13.32 -3.88 7.98
CA THR A 80 13.29 -5.32 8.26
C THR A 80 13.77 -5.55 9.69
N LEU A 81 12.85 -5.89 10.60
CA LEU A 81 13.17 -6.31 11.96
C LEU A 81 13.94 -7.65 11.91
N LYS A 82 15.11 -7.72 12.54
CA LYS A 82 15.99 -8.91 12.58
C LYS A 82 15.85 -9.68 13.89
N SER A 83 15.82 -8.98 15.02
CA SER A 83 15.58 -9.59 16.33
C SER A 83 14.96 -8.61 17.32
N VAL A 84 14.31 -9.18 18.34
CA VAL A 84 13.73 -8.48 19.49
C VAL A 84 14.18 -9.23 20.73
N GLU A 85 14.78 -8.53 21.70
CA GLU A 85 15.00 -9.06 23.05
C GLU A 85 14.11 -8.27 24.02
N GLN A 86 13.38 -8.97 24.89
CA GLN A 86 12.51 -8.35 25.89
C GLN A 86 12.99 -8.73 27.29
N ILE A 87 13.30 -7.73 28.12
CA ILE A 87 13.85 -7.94 29.48
C ILE A 87 12.87 -7.32 30.50
N PRO A 88 12.16 -8.11 31.31
CA PRO A 88 11.24 -7.58 32.33
C PRO A 88 11.91 -6.60 33.31
N ILE A 89 11.24 -5.50 33.64
CA ILE A 89 11.76 -4.48 34.54
C ILE A 89 11.35 -4.77 35.98
N ILE A 90 12.34 -5.03 36.83
CA ILE A 90 12.14 -5.29 38.26
C ILE A 90 11.37 -4.11 38.88
N GLY A 91 10.27 -4.43 39.58
CA GLY A 91 9.40 -3.44 40.24
C GLY A 91 8.37 -2.75 39.34
N LYS A 92 8.27 -3.09 38.04
CA LYS A 92 7.24 -2.56 37.13
C LYS A 92 6.51 -3.67 36.36
N THR A 93 5.38 -4.14 36.89
CA THR A 93 4.54 -5.18 36.26
C THR A 93 4.13 -4.79 34.83
N GLY A 94 4.36 -5.68 33.87
CA GLY A 94 4.04 -5.47 32.45
C GLY A 94 4.95 -4.50 31.71
N PHE A 95 6.00 -3.97 32.35
CA PHE A 95 7.02 -3.18 31.65
C PHE A 95 8.24 -4.04 31.34
N LYS A 96 8.71 -3.96 30.09
CA LYS A 96 9.91 -4.61 29.59
C LYS A 96 10.86 -3.56 29.01
N LYS A 97 12.17 -3.76 29.17
CA LYS A 97 13.20 -3.09 28.37
C LYS A 97 13.28 -3.87 27.05
N ILE A 98 13.09 -3.18 25.94
CA ILE A 98 13.12 -3.78 24.61
C ILE A 98 14.44 -3.43 23.93
N ILE A 99 15.08 -4.41 23.31
CA ILE A 99 16.23 -4.22 22.43
C ILE A 99 15.81 -4.71 21.05
N ILE A 100 15.81 -3.81 20.07
CA ILE A 100 15.48 -4.15 18.67
C ILE A 100 16.73 -4.05 17.81
N CYS A 101 16.95 -5.07 16.99
CA CYS A 101 17.92 -5.03 15.89
C CYS A 101 17.14 -5.06 14.58
N TYR A 102 17.40 -4.12 13.69
CA TYR A 102 16.68 -3.96 12.43
C TYR A 102 17.61 -3.46 11.31
N VAL A 103 17.23 -3.73 10.07
CA VAL A 103 17.91 -3.22 8.87
C VAL A 103 16.99 -2.24 8.17
N ILE A 104 17.52 -1.08 7.80
CA ILE A 104 16.91 -0.16 6.83
C ILE A 104 17.60 -0.42 5.49
N SER A 105 16.82 -0.68 4.44
CA SER A 105 17.35 -0.78 3.08
C SER A 105 16.63 0.15 2.10
N PHE A 106 17.36 0.67 1.12
CA PHE A 106 16.85 1.56 0.07
C PHE A 106 17.79 1.56 -1.14
N TYR A 107 17.29 1.99 -2.29
CA TYR A 107 18.12 2.26 -3.47
C TYR A 107 18.46 3.74 -3.56
N ALA A 108 19.71 4.06 -3.86
CA ALA A 108 20.15 5.40 -4.23
C ALA A 108 20.41 5.44 -5.74
N ASP A 109 19.65 6.26 -6.48
CA ASP A 109 19.80 6.43 -7.91
C ASP A 109 20.82 7.54 -8.21
N TYR A 110 21.64 7.33 -9.24
CA TYR A 110 22.60 8.30 -9.75
C TYR A 110 22.74 8.21 -11.27
N ILE A 111 23.24 9.26 -11.90
CA ILE A 111 23.51 9.33 -13.33
C ILE A 111 25.02 9.28 -13.55
N ASP A 112 25.48 8.39 -14.43
CA ASP A 112 26.89 8.28 -14.80
C ASP A 112 27.32 9.31 -15.87
N CYS A 113 28.61 9.31 -16.23
CA CYS A 113 29.15 10.20 -17.25
C CYS A 113 28.50 10.03 -18.64
N ASN A 114 27.97 8.83 -18.93
CA ASN A 114 27.31 8.44 -20.17
C ASN A 114 25.81 8.79 -20.18
N ALA A 115 25.34 9.53 -19.16
CA ALA A 115 23.94 9.88 -18.94
C ALA A 115 23.00 8.68 -18.74
N VAL A 116 23.54 7.54 -18.27
CA VAL A 116 22.74 6.36 -17.93
C VAL A 116 22.37 6.40 -16.45
N ASN A 117 21.10 6.10 -16.16
CA ASN A 117 20.62 5.93 -14.78
C ASN A 117 21.18 4.62 -14.19
N ARG A 118 21.82 4.74 -13.04
CA ARG A 118 22.37 3.66 -12.22
C ARG A 118 21.74 3.72 -10.83
N CYS A 119 21.84 2.62 -10.09
CA CYS A 119 21.43 2.59 -8.69
C CYS A 119 22.39 1.74 -7.86
N GLU A 120 22.55 2.10 -6.59
CA GLU A 120 23.25 1.32 -5.57
C GLU A 120 22.26 0.93 -4.46
N LEU A 121 22.38 -0.30 -3.93
CA LEU A 121 21.61 -0.74 -2.77
C LEU A 121 22.36 -0.40 -1.48
N PHE A 122 21.68 0.28 -0.56
CA PHE A 122 22.16 0.52 0.79
C PHE A 122 21.41 -0.40 1.78
N GLU A 123 22.13 -0.99 2.73
CA GLU A 123 21.58 -1.73 3.87
C GLU A 123 22.28 -1.30 5.15
N ILE A 124 21.55 -0.66 6.07
CA ILE A 124 22.08 -0.12 7.33
C ILE A 124 21.55 -0.93 8.51
N ASN A 125 22.46 -1.52 9.30
CA ASN A 125 22.17 -2.32 10.48
C ASN A 125 22.10 -1.42 11.72
N ARG A 126 20.92 -1.39 12.37
CA ARG A 126 20.69 -0.56 13.57
C ARG A 126 20.28 -1.40 14.77
N LYS A 127 20.66 -0.91 15.95
CA LYS A 127 20.26 -1.43 17.26
C LYS A 127 19.79 -0.27 18.13
N ASP A 128 18.54 -0.32 18.58
CA ASP A 128 17.98 0.64 19.53
C ASP A 128 17.51 -0.07 20.81
N ILE A 129 17.53 0.68 21.92
CA ILE A 129 17.18 0.19 23.25
C ILE A 129 16.09 1.10 23.84
N ILE A 130 14.89 0.56 24.03
CA ILE A 130 13.79 1.24 24.71
C ILE A 130 13.81 0.84 26.18
N GLY A 131 14.15 1.79 27.05
CA GLY A 131 14.45 1.51 28.47
C GLY A 131 13.26 1.09 29.33
N SER A 132 12.04 1.54 29.02
CA SER A 132 10.83 1.28 29.81
C SER A 132 9.58 1.31 28.93
N PHE A 133 9.24 0.17 28.34
CA PHE A 133 8.10 0.00 27.42
C PHE A 133 7.01 -0.86 28.07
N TYR A 134 5.75 -0.45 27.99
CA TYR A 134 4.64 -1.24 28.49
C TYR A 134 4.26 -2.32 27.47
N CYS A 135 4.65 -3.56 27.75
CA CYS A 135 4.39 -4.70 26.89
C CYS A 135 3.98 -5.89 27.78
N PRO A 136 2.72 -5.93 28.23
CA PRO A 136 2.22 -6.95 29.15
C PRO A 136 2.19 -8.31 28.45
N ASP A 137 2.38 -9.41 29.18
CA ASP A 137 2.30 -10.75 28.58
C ASP A 137 0.85 -11.08 28.20
N SER A 138 0.64 -11.75 27.06
CA SER A 138 -0.71 -12.18 26.67
C SER A 138 -1.24 -13.24 27.63
N LEU A 139 -2.45 -13.00 28.14
CA LEU A 139 -3.19 -13.97 28.94
C LEU A 139 -3.86 -15.05 28.07
N SER A 140 -4.09 -14.77 26.78
CA SER A 140 -4.76 -15.67 25.85
C SER A 140 -3.76 -16.40 24.96
N LYS A 141 -3.43 -17.64 25.36
CA LYS A 141 -2.84 -18.65 24.46
C LYS A 141 -3.91 -19.16 23.50
N ALA A 142 -4.25 -18.36 22.48
CA ALA A 142 -5.08 -18.81 21.38
C ALA A 142 -4.33 -19.89 20.60
N SER A 143 -4.66 -21.15 20.87
CA SER A 143 -4.05 -22.31 20.22
C SER A 143 -4.61 -22.51 18.81
N ASN A 144 -4.16 -21.68 17.86
CA ASN A 144 -4.35 -21.91 16.42
C ASN A 144 -3.04 -21.62 15.68
N SER A 145 -2.20 -22.65 15.62
CA SER A 145 -0.95 -22.63 14.87
C SER A 145 -1.18 -22.84 13.37
N SER A 146 -0.86 -21.83 12.56
CA SER A 146 -0.32 -22.00 11.21
C SER A 146 0.98 -21.18 11.18
N VAL A 147 2.11 -21.78 11.54
CA VAL A 147 3.08 -22.32 10.55
C VAL A 147 3.35 -21.27 9.47
N ASN A 148 4.46 -20.54 9.50
CA ASN A 148 5.80 -21.13 9.46
C ASN A 148 6.88 -20.24 10.12
N SER A 149 7.44 -20.65 11.26
CA SER A 149 8.70 -20.12 11.77
C SER A 149 9.40 -21.19 12.62
N ASN A 150 10.20 -22.03 11.97
CA ASN A 150 11.08 -22.96 12.65
C ASN A 150 12.18 -22.16 13.38
N ASN A 151 12.00 -21.88 14.67
CA ASN A 151 13.05 -21.95 15.69
C ASN A 151 12.47 -21.75 17.11
N LEU A 152 13.16 -22.36 18.06
CA LEU A 152 12.88 -22.54 19.49
C LEU A 152 11.99 -21.50 20.21
N ASN A 153 11.09 -22.05 21.04
CA ASN A 153 10.69 -21.51 22.34
C ASN A 153 10.38 -20.01 22.38
N ASP A 154 9.22 -19.60 21.86
CA ASP A 154 8.63 -18.34 22.31
C ASP A 154 7.14 -18.47 22.67
N CYS A 155 6.84 -18.10 23.91
CA CYS A 155 5.48 -17.92 24.40
C CYS A 155 5.04 -16.45 24.34
N ASP A 156 5.94 -15.53 23.96
CA ASP A 156 5.65 -14.11 23.77
C ASP A 156 4.78 -13.92 22.52
N THR A 157 3.49 -14.04 22.78
CA THR A 157 2.35 -13.66 21.94
C THR A 157 2.25 -12.13 21.74
N ASN A 158 3.32 -11.41 22.02
CA ASN A 158 3.49 -9.97 21.93
C ASN A 158 4.24 -9.63 20.66
N ILE A 159 3.53 -9.08 19.68
CA ILE A 159 4.06 -8.68 18.38
C ILE A 159 4.67 -7.28 18.52
N ILE A 160 6.00 -7.19 18.57
CA ILE A 160 6.69 -5.91 18.37
C ILE A 160 6.67 -5.58 16.87
N LYS A 161 5.91 -4.54 16.49
CA LYS A 161 5.84 -4.05 15.12
C LYS A 161 6.63 -2.75 14.98
N LEU A 162 7.40 -2.63 13.90
CA LEU A 162 8.02 -1.38 13.47
C LEU A 162 7.22 -0.79 12.30
N GLU A 163 6.99 0.53 12.33
CA GLU A 163 6.50 1.32 11.20
C GLU A 163 7.46 2.48 10.99
N MET A 164 7.95 2.68 9.75
CA MET A 164 9.01 3.63 9.44
C MET A 164 8.58 4.63 8.37
N VAL A 165 9.03 5.89 8.54
CA VAL A 165 9.12 6.89 7.47
C VAL A 165 10.57 7.35 7.40
N ALA A 166 11.17 7.32 6.21
CA ALA A 166 12.57 7.66 5.99
C ALA A 166 12.74 8.54 4.75
N GLU A 167 13.80 9.35 4.74
CA GLU A 167 14.14 10.30 3.70
C GLU A 167 15.66 10.43 3.58
N ALA A 168 16.18 10.42 2.35
CA ALA A 168 17.58 10.79 2.10
C ALA A 168 17.68 12.32 2.03
N LEU A 169 18.19 12.93 3.10
CA LEU A 169 18.27 14.37 3.25
C LEU A 169 19.36 14.98 2.35
N GLN A 170 20.38 14.20 2.01
CA GLN A 170 21.47 14.59 1.12
C GLN A 170 22.14 13.35 0.52
N GLY A 171 22.64 13.47 -0.71
CA GLY A 171 23.61 12.56 -1.30
C GLY A 171 24.79 13.36 -1.84
N VAL A 172 26.02 12.96 -1.51
CA VAL A 172 27.26 13.64 -1.91
C VAL A 172 28.16 12.66 -2.64
N LEU A 173 28.61 13.04 -3.84
CA LEU A 173 29.63 12.29 -4.57
C LEU A 173 31.02 12.73 -4.08
N THR A 174 31.74 11.79 -3.47
CA THR A 174 33.05 12.00 -2.84
C THR A 174 34.12 11.17 -3.54
N GLU A 175 35.33 11.70 -3.69
CA GLU A 175 36.47 10.98 -4.27
C GLU A 175 37.51 10.64 -3.19
N CYS A 176 37.99 9.40 -3.18
CA CYS A 176 38.97 8.90 -2.22
C CYS A 176 39.80 7.77 -2.85
N ASN A 177 41.14 7.88 -2.81
CA ASN A 177 42.06 6.91 -3.41
C ASN A 177 41.74 6.60 -4.89
N ASP A 178 41.57 7.65 -5.70
CA ASP A 178 41.22 7.60 -7.13
C ASP A 178 39.93 6.82 -7.45
N ARG A 179 39.02 6.70 -6.46
CA ARG A 179 37.71 6.06 -6.58
C ARG A 179 36.61 7.00 -6.11
N LYS A 180 35.46 6.94 -6.78
CA LYS A 180 34.29 7.75 -6.45
C LYS A 180 33.29 6.93 -5.65
N TYR A 181 32.63 7.62 -4.71
CA TYR A 181 31.71 7.06 -3.74
C TYR A 181 30.50 7.99 -3.62
N LEU A 182 29.35 7.43 -3.22
CA LEU A 182 28.16 8.18 -2.84
C LEU A 182 27.95 8.05 -1.33
N ASP A 183 28.03 9.19 -0.64
CA ASP A 183 27.77 9.33 0.79
C ASP A 183 26.33 9.82 0.98
N ILE A 184 25.53 9.11 1.78
CA ILE A 184 24.12 9.44 2.03
C ILE A 184 23.93 9.96 3.46
N THR A 185 23.17 11.05 3.60
CA THR A 185 22.60 11.49 4.87
C THR A 185 21.17 10.97 4.97
N LEU A 186 20.89 10.13 5.96
CA LEU A 186 19.59 9.44 6.14
C LEU A 186 18.84 9.97 7.37
N GLY A 187 17.69 10.60 7.16
CA GLY A 187 16.75 10.92 8.23
C GLY A 187 15.65 9.85 8.34
N TYR A 188 15.33 9.38 9.53
CA TYR A 188 14.17 8.50 9.72
C TYR A 188 13.44 8.65 11.06
N TYR A 189 12.18 8.21 11.02
CA TYR A 189 11.26 8.08 12.12
C TYR A 189 10.78 6.63 12.17
N ILE A 190 10.88 5.98 13.33
CA ILE A 190 10.33 4.64 13.58
C ILE A 190 9.35 4.72 14.74
N ILE A 191 8.13 4.23 14.52
CA ILE A 191 7.17 3.96 15.59
C ILE A 191 7.28 2.46 15.94
N VAL A 192 7.80 2.19 17.13
CA VAL A 192 7.82 0.85 17.72
C VAL A 192 6.52 0.64 18.48
N LYS A 193 5.77 -0.42 18.19
CA LYS A 193 4.47 -0.72 18.81
C LYS A 193 4.52 -2.09 19.49
N CYS A 194 4.11 -2.20 20.75
CA CYS A 194 3.76 -3.49 21.35
C CYS A 194 2.30 -3.80 21.01
N GLN A 195 2.06 -4.88 20.26
CA GLN A 195 0.74 -5.33 19.85
C GLN A 195 0.44 -6.72 20.42
N ILE A 196 -0.79 -6.94 20.85
CA ILE A 196 -1.29 -8.27 21.23
C ILE A 196 -2.61 -8.47 20.52
N VAL A 197 -2.83 -9.66 19.95
CA VAL A 197 -4.13 -10.04 19.42
C VAL A 197 -5.09 -10.21 20.59
N VAL A 198 -6.13 -9.38 20.63
CA VAL A 198 -7.16 -9.42 21.67
C VAL A 198 -8.52 -9.69 21.03
N GLN A 199 -9.37 -10.39 21.79
CA GLN A 199 -10.77 -10.55 21.44
C GLN A 199 -11.54 -9.30 21.90
N LEU A 200 -12.15 -8.57 20.97
CA LEU A 200 -13.05 -7.45 21.26
C LEU A 200 -14.49 -7.88 20.97
N LEU A 201 -15.36 -7.72 21.96
CA LEU A 201 -16.80 -7.79 21.77
C LEU A 201 -17.29 -6.44 21.23
N ILE A 202 -17.67 -6.40 19.97
CA ILE A 202 -18.18 -5.19 19.31
C ILE A 202 -19.68 -5.31 19.01
N PRO A 203 -20.46 -4.23 19.16
CA PRO A 203 -21.85 -4.21 18.73
C PRO A 203 -21.93 -4.03 17.21
N ALA A 204 -22.61 -4.95 16.52
CA ALA A 204 -22.82 -4.90 15.08
C ALA A 204 -24.30 -4.64 14.74
N TYR A 205 -24.52 -3.94 13.62
CA TYR A 205 -25.79 -3.28 13.30
C TYR A 205 -26.28 -3.66 11.92
N SER A 206 -26.36 -4.98 11.67
CA SER A 206 -26.78 -5.59 10.41
C SER A 206 -25.96 -5.13 9.19
N TYR A 207 -24.81 -5.74 8.95
CA TYR A 207 -24.17 -5.63 7.62
C TYR A 207 -24.62 -6.79 6.74
N CYS A 208 -25.35 -6.46 5.67
CA CYS A 208 -25.93 -7.36 4.67
C CYS A 208 -26.99 -8.34 5.24
N PRO A 209 -28.28 -8.25 4.84
CA PRO A 209 -29.20 -9.34 5.10
C PRO A 209 -28.71 -10.59 4.37
N VAL A 210 -28.68 -11.74 5.05
CA VAL A 210 -28.40 -13.03 4.41
C VAL A 210 -29.32 -13.18 3.19
N PRO A 211 -28.78 -13.40 1.97
CA PRO A 211 -29.61 -13.61 0.79
C PRO A 211 -30.65 -14.71 1.07
N LYS A 212 -31.94 -14.38 0.88
CA LYS A 212 -33.03 -15.33 1.13
C LYS A 212 -33.02 -16.51 0.15
N GLU A 213 -32.37 -16.31 -0.99
CA GLU A 213 -32.18 -17.31 -2.01
C GLU A 213 -30.91 -18.11 -1.67
N PRO A 214 -30.98 -19.45 -1.58
CA PRO A 214 -29.77 -20.26 -1.47
C PRO A 214 -28.93 -20.03 -2.73
N CYS A 215 -27.60 -19.98 -2.58
CA CYS A 215 -26.70 -19.86 -3.71
C CYS A 215 -27.01 -20.96 -4.73
N ALA A 216 -27.58 -20.59 -5.88
CA ALA A 216 -27.69 -21.50 -7.00
C ALA A 216 -26.27 -21.93 -7.38
N PRO A 217 -26.02 -23.23 -7.66
CA PRO A 217 -24.75 -23.62 -8.27
C PRO A 217 -24.64 -22.86 -9.60
N GLU A 218 -23.64 -21.99 -9.73
CA GLU A 218 -23.32 -21.44 -11.05
C GLU A 218 -22.99 -22.64 -11.95
N PRO A 219 -23.57 -22.72 -13.17
CA PRO A 219 -23.13 -23.72 -14.13
C PRO A 219 -21.63 -23.52 -14.39
N GLU A 220 -20.90 -24.60 -14.65
CA GLU A 220 -19.48 -24.57 -15.03
C GLU A 220 -19.29 -23.98 -16.45
N GLU A 221 -19.61 -22.70 -16.62
CA GLU A 221 -19.18 -21.91 -17.75
C GLU A 221 -17.73 -21.47 -17.52
N ASN A 222 -16.90 -21.61 -18.55
CA ASN A 222 -15.53 -21.12 -18.52
C ASN A 222 -15.54 -19.60 -18.25
N LEU A 223 -14.85 -19.17 -17.18
CA LEU A 223 -14.84 -17.76 -16.75
C LEU A 223 -14.37 -16.81 -17.87
N CYS A 224 -13.48 -17.28 -18.76
CA CYS A 224 -13.05 -16.52 -19.92
C CYS A 224 -14.17 -16.34 -20.94
N ASP A 225 -14.98 -17.37 -21.21
CA ASP A 225 -16.11 -17.28 -22.15
C ASP A 225 -17.21 -16.35 -21.62
N LYS A 226 -17.46 -16.39 -20.31
CA LYS A 226 -18.40 -15.48 -19.61
C LYS A 226 -17.92 -14.02 -19.70
N PHE A 227 -16.61 -13.77 -19.61
CA PHE A 227 -16.01 -12.45 -19.80
C PHE A 227 -16.08 -11.98 -21.26
N ILE A 228 -15.74 -12.82 -22.23
CA ILE A 228 -15.76 -12.49 -23.67
C ILE A 228 -17.19 -12.18 -24.15
N LYS A 229 -18.20 -12.88 -23.63
CA LYS A 229 -19.62 -12.66 -23.97
C LYS A 229 -20.27 -11.51 -23.19
N ALA A 230 -19.61 -10.95 -22.17
CA ALA A 230 -20.16 -9.85 -21.40
C ALA A 230 -20.24 -8.58 -22.25
N PRO A 231 -21.32 -7.79 -22.17
CA PRO A 231 -21.38 -6.50 -22.85
C PRO A 231 -20.30 -5.58 -22.29
N VAL A 232 -19.69 -4.79 -23.18
CA VAL A 232 -18.68 -3.79 -22.82
C VAL A 232 -19.26 -2.86 -21.74
N PRO A 233 -18.59 -2.68 -20.59
CA PRO A 233 -19.10 -1.83 -19.52
C PRO A 233 -19.21 -0.38 -20.00
N LYS A 234 -20.16 0.37 -19.43
CA LYS A 234 -20.39 1.76 -19.80
C LYS A 234 -19.23 2.64 -19.30
N PHE A 235 -18.23 2.85 -20.15
CA PHE A 235 -17.03 3.64 -19.85
C PHE A 235 -17.31 5.11 -19.48
N TYR A 236 -18.47 5.64 -19.91
CA TYR A 236 -18.85 7.03 -19.71
C TYR A 236 -20.22 7.12 -19.03
N PRO A 237 -20.42 8.08 -18.10
CA PRO A 237 -21.70 8.28 -17.44
C PRO A 237 -22.80 8.69 -18.43
N ASP A 238 -24.07 8.50 -18.03
CA ASP A 238 -25.24 8.85 -18.83
C ASP A 238 -25.24 10.33 -19.23
N GLN A 239 -25.00 10.58 -20.51
CA GLN A 239 -25.09 11.92 -21.08
C GLN A 239 -26.57 12.31 -21.23
N ASN A 240 -27.10 12.98 -20.21
CA ASN A 240 -28.43 13.62 -20.23
C ASN A 240 -28.42 14.87 -21.14
N LEU A 241 -28.15 14.68 -22.42
CA LEU A 241 -28.20 15.73 -23.42
C LEU A 241 -29.65 16.05 -23.73
N LYS A 242 -30.05 17.31 -23.51
CA LYS A 242 -31.21 17.87 -24.21
C LYS A 242 -30.78 18.08 -25.67
N PRO A 243 -31.59 17.71 -26.67
CA PRO A 243 -31.33 18.06 -28.06
C PRO A 243 -31.07 19.57 -28.17
N LEU A 244 -29.95 19.95 -28.80
CA LEU A 244 -29.61 21.36 -29.03
C LEU A 244 -30.57 22.04 -30.01
N PHE A 245 -31.25 21.24 -30.82
CA PHE A 245 -32.29 21.64 -31.74
C PHE A 245 -33.56 20.86 -31.38
N PRO A 246 -34.71 21.52 -31.19
CA PRO A 246 -35.98 20.81 -31.05
C PRO A 246 -36.32 20.14 -32.39
N ASP A 247 -36.82 18.91 -32.33
CA ASP A 247 -37.41 18.27 -33.50
C ASP A 247 -38.49 19.19 -34.10
N ARG A 248 -38.40 19.48 -35.40
CA ARG A 248 -39.43 20.26 -36.10
C ARG A 248 -40.76 19.52 -35.92
N ALA A 249 -41.73 20.19 -35.29
CA ALA A 249 -43.07 19.64 -35.19
C ALA A 249 -43.63 19.37 -36.60
N PRO A 250 -44.23 18.19 -36.88
CA PRO A 250 -44.81 17.89 -38.17
C PRO A 250 -46.07 18.73 -38.38
N GLY A 251 -45.92 19.93 -38.95
CA GLY A 251 -47.03 20.89 -39.05
C GLY A 251 -46.72 22.29 -39.58
N SER A 252 -45.57 22.54 -40.21
CA SER A 252 -45.32 23.79 -40.95
C SER A 252 -44.77 23.48 -42.34
N GLY A 253 -45.66 23.44 -43.33
CA GLY A 253 -45.27 23.26 -44.73
C GLY A 253 -44.45 24.46 -45.22
N ILE A 254 -43.33 24.15 -45.87
CA ILE A 254 -42.63 25.00 -46.83
C ILE A 254 -42.32 24.05 -48.00
N ASP A 255 -42.56 24.54 -49.20
CA ASP A 255 -42.81 23.71 -50.38
C ASP A 255 -41.59 22.89 -50.84
N GLU A 256 -41.88 21.74 -51.45
CA GLU A 256 -40.89 20.84 -52.05
C GLU A 256 -40.41 21.43 -53.39
N GLU A 257 -39.19 21.98 -53.42
CA GLU A 257 -38.41 22.10 -54.65
C GLU A 257 -37.39 20.95 -54.66
N GLU A 258 -37.68 19.92 -55.47
CA GLU A 258 -36.77 18.82 -55.74
C GLU A 258 -35.62 19.30 -56.65
N GLU A 259 -34.47 19.67 -56.08
CA GLU A 259 -33.22 19.72 -56.85
C GLU A 259 -32.59 18.32 -56.88
N GLU A 260 -32.90 17.58 -57.94
CA GLU A 260 -32.28 16.31 -58.31
C GLU A 260 -30.83 16.56 -58.76
N TYR A 261 -29.86 16.28 -57.89
CA TYR A 261 -28.43 16.23 -58.26
C TYR A 261 -28.01 14.78 -58.48
N GLU A 262 -27.72 14.46 -59.74
CA GLU A 262 -27.05 13.22 -60.12
C GLU A 262 -25.58 13.26 -59.66
N ASP A 263 -25.21 12.50 -58.63
CA ASP A 263 -23.80 12.24 -58.33
C ASP A 263 -23.26 11.17 -59.30
N GLU A 264 -22.65 11.63 -60.40
CA GLU A 264 -21.84 10.79 -61.30
C GLU A 264 -20.69 10.14 -60.51
N TYR A 265 -20.73 8.81 -60.32
CA TYR A 265 -19.58 8.03 -59.90
C TYR A 265 -18.69 7.71 -61.13
N PRO A 266 -17.42 8.15 -61.18
CA PRO A 266 -16.50 7.69 -62.21
C PRO A 266 -16.10 6.23 -61.94
N GLU A 267 -16.46 5.33 -62.84
CA GLU A 267 -15.77 4.04 -63.00
C GLU A 267 -14.35 4.28 -63.53
N GLU A 268 -13.34 3.73 -62.86
CA GLU A 268 -11.95 3.43 -63.30
C GLU A 268 -11.10 3.22 -62.02
N TYR A 269 -10.34 2.14 -61.78
CA TYR A 269 -9.71 1.16 -62.68
C TYR A 269 -9.89 -0.30 -62.24
N GLU A 270 -9.75 -1.19 -63.23
CA GLU A 270 -9.83 -2.65 -63.13
C GLU A 270 -8.63 -3.33 -62.45
N ASP A 271 -8.82 -4.62 -62.19
CA ASP A 271 -7.88 -5.59 -61.63
C ASP A 271 -6.52 -5.71 -62.34
N GLU A 272 -5.49 -6.06 -61.57
CA GLU A 272 -4.50 -7.04 -62.03
C GLU A 272 -4.29 -8.13 -60.95
N TYR A 273 -5.01 -9.24 -61.12
CA TYR A 273 -4.66 -10.52 -60.50
C TYR A 273 -3.48 -11.13 -61.26
N LEU A 274 -2.42 -11.48 -60.53
CA LEU A 274 -1.48 -12.51 -60.95
C LEU A 274 -1.63 -13.72 -60.02
N GLU A 275 -2.41 -14.69 -60.49
CA GLU A 275 -2.26 -16.08 -60.06
C GLU A 275 -0.86 -16.55 -60.49
N ASP A 276 -0.14 -17.28 -59.63
CA ASP A 276 0.11 -18.69 -59.96
C ASP A 276 0.53 -19.56 -58.75
N ASN A 277 0.08 -20.81 -58.79
CA ASN A 277 0.54 -22.01 -58.09
C ASN A 277 0.90 -21.95 -56.59
N GLY A 278 0.03 -22.58 -55.78
CA GLY A 278 0.47 -23.25 -54.55
C GLY A 278 1.07 -24.63 -54.85
N GLU A 279 1.82 -25.18 -53.89
CA GLU A 279 2.09 -26.63 -53.81
C GLU A 279 1.74 -27.17 -52.42
N GLU A 280 1.21 -28.38 -52.42
CA GLU A 280 0.67 -29.11 -51.27
C GLU A 280 1.75 -29.88 -50.48
N TYR A 281 1.44 -30.09 -49.19
CA TYR A 281 1.87 -31.22 -48.34
C TYR A 281 3.35 -31.66 -48.26
N LYS A 282 3.95 -31.43 -47.08
CA LYS A 282 4.49 -32.52 -46.25
C LYS A 282 4.57 -32.19 -44.77
#